data_AF-A0A0M8YND9-F1
#
_entry.id   AF-A0A0M8YND9-F1
#
_cell.length_a   1.000
_cell.length_b   1.000
_cell.length_c   1.000
_cell.angle_alpha   90.00
_cell.angle_beta   90.00
_cell.angle_gamma   90.00
#
_symmetry.space_group_name_H-M   'P 1'
#
loop_
_entity.id
_entity.type
_entity.pdbx_description
1 polymer ?
#
loop_
_entity_poly.entity_id
_entity_poly.type
_entity_poly.pdbx_seq_one_letter_code
_entity_poly.pdbx_strand_id
1 'polypeptide(L)'
;MAQRVIRKERERREWLLRCQTDRGEAAVCTINVNNGVLELLGPDDKFCFQLEDTSIADFRAAFDAAIARAEADLTANSSAEVVRLSR
;
A
#
# COMPACT_ATOMS: atom_id res chain seq x y z
N MET A 1 45.63 -11.74 3.71
CA MET A 1 44.51 -11.24 4.54
C MET A 1 43.44 -10.73 3.59
N ALA A 2 42.30 -11.42 3.47
CA ALA A 2 41.24 -11.05 2.52
C ALA A 2 40.30 -10.04 3.17
N GLN A 3 40.32 -8.79 2.70
CA GLN A 3 39.43 -7.75 3.18
C GLN A 3 38.03 -7.99 2.61
N ARG A 4 37.08 -8.38 3.46
CA ARG A 4 35.65 -8.50 3.11
C ARG A 4 35.11 -7.10 2.85
N VAL A 5 34.90 -6.76 1.58
CA VAL A 5 34.17 -5.56 1.18
C VAL A 5 32.69 -5.81 1.49
N ILE A 6 32.20 -5.29 2.62
CA ILE A 6 30.76 -5.23 2.90
C ILE A 6 30.19 -4.18 1.96
N ARG A 7 29.55 -4.62 0.88
CA ARG A 7 28.80 -3.72 0.01
C ARG A 7 27.69 -3.12 0.86
N LYS A 8 27.69 -1.79 1.05
CA LYS A 8 26.56 -1.08 1.67
C LYS A 8 25.33 -1.46 0.85
N GLU A 9 24.41 -2.19 1.48
CA GLU A 9 23.16 -2.59 0.87
C GLU A 9 22.50 -1.30 0.34
N ARG A 10 22.22 -1.24 -0.97
CA ARG A 10 21.48 -0.10 -1.51
C ARG A 10 20.17 -0.06 -0.72
N GLU A 11 19.86 1.11 -0.16
CA GLU A 11 18.60 1.31 0.55
C GLU A 11 17.45 0.79 -0.31
N ARG A 12 16.57 -0.03 0.29
CA ARG A 12 15.43 -0.62 -0.41
C ARG A 12 14.58 0.51 -1.02
N ARG A 13 14.29 0.39 -2.31
CA ARG A 13 13.49 1.36 -3.09
C ARG A 13 12.24 0.76 -3.73
N GLU A 14 11.95 -0.50 -3.43
CA GLU A 14 10.83 -1.24 -4.00
C GLU A 14 10.08 -2.02 -2.90
N TRP A 15 8.75 -2.01 -2.98
CA TRP A 15 7.86 -2.75 -2.09
C TRP A 15 6.76 -3.42 -2.91
N LEU A 16 6.65 -4.74 -2.80
CA LEU A 16 5.58 -5.53 -3.42
C LEU A 16 4.39 -5.64 -2.47
N LEU A 17 3.19 -5.34 -2.97
CA LEU A 17 1.93 -5.37 -2.26
C LEU A 17 0.98 -6.37 -2.92
N ARG A 18 0.40 -7.27 -2.11
CA ARG A 18 -0.68 -8.12 -2.61
C ARG A 18 -1.92 -7.28 -2.81
N CYS A 19 -2.51 -7.38 -3.99
CA CYS A 19 -3.71 -6.65 -4.38
C CYS A 19 -4.63 -7.58 -5.19
N GLN A 20 -5.77 -7.06 -5.65
CA GLN A 20 -6.66 -7.75 -6.58
C GLN A 20 -6.84 -6.91 -7.84
N THR A 21 -7.04 -7.56 -8.97
CA THR A 21 -7.45 -6.90 -10.22
C THR A 21 -8.89 -6.39 -10.11
N ASP A 22 -9.34 -5.63 -11.11
CA ASP A 22 -10.74 -5.24 -11.30
C ASP A 22 -11.70 -6.44 -11.41
N ARG A 23 -11.18 -7.62 -11.77
CA ARG A 23 -11.91 -8.89 -11.82
C ARG A 23 -11.87 -9.70 -10.51
N GLY A 24 -11.20 -9.19 -9.48
CA GLY A 24 -11.05 -9.86 -8.18
C GLY A 24 -9.96 -10.93 -8.14
N GLU A 25 -9.16 -11.07 -9.21
CA GLU A 25 -8.06 -12.04 -9.28
C GLU A 25 -6.88 -11.56 -8.42
N ALA A 26 -6.21 -12.49 -7.72
CA ALA A 26 -5.04 -12.15 -6.91
C ALA A 26 -3.88 -11.65 -7.77
N ALA A 27 -3.28 -10.53 -7.38
CA ALA A 27 -2.20 -9.87 -8.11
C ALA A 27 -1.17 -9.23 -7.16
N VAL A 28 -0.12 -8.64 -7.75
CA VAL A 28 0.91 -7.89 -7.03
C VAL A 28 1.05 -6.51 -7.66
N CYS A 29 0.99 -5.50 -6.80
CA CYS A 29 1.23 -4.10 -7.12
C CYS A 29 2.59 -3.69 -6.53
N THR A 30 3.25 -2.69 -7.09
CA THR A 30 4.59 -2.27 -6.67
C THR A 30 4.60 -0.80 -6.28
N ILE A 31 5.19 -0.49 -5.12
CA ILE A 31 5.59 0.88 -4.77
C ILE A 31 7.08 1.02 -5.04
N ASN A 32 7.46 2.01 -5.85
CA ASN A 32 8.84 2.35 -6.16
C ASN A 32 9.21 3.75 -5.68
N VAL A 33 10.47 3.95 -5.30
CA VAL A 33 11.02 5.27 -4.95
C VAL A 33 12.18 5.61 -5.87
N ASN A 34 11.96 6.59 -6.75
CA ASN A 34 12.95 7.07 -7.70
C ASN A 34 13.15 8.57 -7.54
N ASN A 35 14.38 8.99 -7.21
CA ASN A 35 14.75 10.39 -7.04
C ASN A 35 13.80 11.24 -6.14
N GLY A 36 13.25 10.63 -5.09
CA GLY A 36 12.31 11.29 -4.17
C GLY A 36 10.85 11.29 -4.64
N VAL A 37 10.57 10.70 -5.80
CA VAL A 37 9.23 10.44 -6.31
C VAL A 37 8.80 9.04 -5.90
N LEU A 38 7.58 8.92 -5.37
CA LEU A 38 6.95 7.63 -5.09
C LEU A 38 6.07 7.27 -6.28
N GLU A 39 6.31 6.11 -6.88
CA GLU A 39 5.54 5.58 -8.02
C GLU A 39 4.73 4.38 -7.56
N LEU A 40 3.43 4.35 -7.87
CA LEU A 40 2.61 3.18 -7.70
C LEU A 40 2.36 2.53 -9.07
N LEU A 41 2.78 1.29 -9.19
CA LEU A 41 2.53 0.43 -10.33
C LEU A 41 1.49 -0.62 -9.93
N GLY A 42 0.45 -0.76 -10.74
CA GLY A 42 -0.50 -1.85 -10.66
C GLY A 42 0.12 -3.16 -11.16
N PRO A 43 -0.71 -4.22 -11.26
CA PRO A 43 -0.27 -5.50 -11.81
C PRO A 43 0.35 -5.35 -13.21
N ASP A 44 1.36 -6.17 -13.49
CA ASP A 44 2.12 -6.16 -14.74
C ASP A 44 2.87 -4.83 -15.01
N ASP A 45 3.37 -4.19 -13.95
CA ASP A 45 4.12 -2.92 -13.98
C ASP A 45 3.35 -1.76 -14.64
N LYS A 46 2.02 -1.83 -14.68
CA LYS A 46 1.18 -0.77 -15.24
C LYS A 46 1.22 0.47 -14.35
N PHE A 47 1.65 1.60 -14.90
CA PHE A 47 1.63 2.86 -14.17
C PHE A 47 0.23 3.23 -13.69
N CYS A 48 0.08 3.49 -12.38
CA CYS A 48 -1.15 4.03 -11.81
C CYS A 48 -1.03 5.54 -11.59
N PHE A 49 -0.09 5.95 -10.72
CA PHE A 49 0.17 7.34 -10.40
C PHE A 49 1.53 7.51 -9.72
N GLN A 50 1.98 8.77 -9.59
CA GLN A 50 3.16 9.15 -8.84
C GLN A 50 2.84 10.25 -7.82
N LEU A 51 3.63 10.32 -6.75
CA LEU A 51 3.55 11.34 -5.72
C LEU A 51 4.92 12.01 -5.55
N GLU A 52 4.90 13.33 -5.51
CA GLU A 52 6.06 14.20 -5.33
C GLU A 52 5.93 15.00 -4.03
N ASP A 53 7.05 15.19 -3.31
CA ASP A 53 7.24 16.07 -2.15
C ASP A 53 5.98 16.31 -1.30
N THR A 54 5.25 17.43 -1.50
CA THR A 54 4.08 17.80 -0.70
C THR A 54 2.89 16.85 -0.86
N SER A 55 2.70 16.25 -2.04
CA SER A 55 1.61 15.31 -2.28
C SER A 55 1.75 14.00 -1.51
N ILE A 56 2.97 13.65 -1.05
CA ILE A 56 3.20 12.48 -0.21
C ILE A 56 2.56 12.68 1.17
N ALA A 57 2.71 13.88 1.75
CA ALA A 57 2.12 14.20 3.05
C ALA A 57 0.58 14.20 2.98
N ASP A 58 0.02 14.83 1.95
CA ASP A 58 -1.42 14.89 1.72
C ASP A 58 -2.00 13.49 1.46
N PHE A 59 -1.34 12.69 0.63
CA PHE A 59 -1.74 11.31 0.36
C PHE A 59 -1.75 10.47 1.64
N ARG A 60 -0.71 10.58 2.47
CA ARG A 60 -0.63 9.86 3.74
C ARG A 60 -1.79 10.23 4.66
N ALA A 61 -2.05 11.51 4.85
CA ALA A 61 -3.14 11.98 5.70
C ALA A 61 -4.52 11.48 5.21
N ALA A 62 -4.76 11.54 3.90
CA ALA A 62 -5.99 11.05 3.29
C ALA A 62 -6.13 9.52 3.41
N PHE A 63 -5.03 8.79 3.20
CA PHE A 63 -5.03 7.33 3.29
C PHE A 63 -5.26 6.85 4.74
N ASP A 64 -4.64 7.49 5.72
CA ASP A 64 -4.87 7.19 7.15
C ASP A 64 -6.34 7.43 7.54
N ALA A 65 -6.96 8.50 7.04
CA ALA A 65 -8.38 8.77 7.26
C ALA A 65 -9.29 7.72 6.59
N ALA A 66 -8.94 7.26 5.39
CA ALA A 66 -9.66 6.20 4.69
C ALA A 66 -9.57 4.85 5.42
N ILE A 67 -8.40 4.50 5.97
CA ILE A 67 -8.21 3.31 6.81
C ILE A 67 -9.12 3.38 8.03
N ALA A 68 -9.07 4.50 8.78
CA ALA A 68 -9.90 4.66 9.97
C ALA A 68 -11.40 4.51 9.65
N ARG A 69 -11.83 5.00 8.48
CA ARG A 69 -13.21 4.82 8.03
C ARG A 69 -13.52 3.35 7.72
N ALA A 70 -12.66 2.66 6.98
CA ALA A 70 -12.85 1.27 6.62
C ALA A 70 -12.95 0.36 7.86
N GLU A 71 -12.10 0.58 8.87
CA GLU A 71 -12.12 -0.15 10.14
C GLU A 71 -13.42 0.09 10.93
N ALA A 72 -13.91 1.33 10.94
CA ALA A 72 -15.19 1.66 11.55
C ALA A 72 -16.37 0.96 10.86
N ASP A 73 -16.36 0.91 9.51
CA ASP A 73 -17.39 0.23 8.73
C ASP A 73 -17.40 -1.29 8.97
N LEU A 74 -16.22 -1.91 9.09
CA LEU A 74 -16.10 -3.33 9.46
C LEU A 74 -16.68 -3.60 10.86
N THR A 75 -16.36 -2.75 11.83
CA THR A 75 -16.86 -2.88 13.21
C THR A 75 -18.37 -2.71 13.28
N ALA A 76 -18.93 -1.76 12.53
CA ALA A 76 -20.36 -1.52 12.45
C ALA A 76 -21.09 -2.72 11.80
N ASN A 77 -20.54 -3.29 10.74
CA ASN A 77 -21.10 -4.46 10.08
C ASN A 77 -21.09 -5.70 10.97
N SER A 78 -19.98 -5.97 11.67
CA SER A 78 -19.91 -7.07 12.64
C SER A 78 -20.92 -6.89 13.78
N SER A 79 -21.11 -5.65 14.26
CA SER A 79 -22.08 -5.35 15.31
C SER A 79 -23.53 -5.53 14.83
N ALA A 80 -23.83 -5.16 13.59
CA ALA A 80 -25.15 -5.35 12.99
C ALA A 80 -25.48 -6.82 12.70
N GLU A 81 -24.49 -7.63 12.36
CA GLU A 81 -24.64 -9.09 12.16
C GLU A 81 -24.96 -9.81 13.47
N VAL A 82 -24.26 -9.47 14.56
CA VAL A 82 -24.54 -10.03 15.90
C VAL A 82 -25.96 -9.72 16.36
N VAL A 83 -26.45 -8.49 16.14
CA VAL A 83 -27.83 -8.12 16.51
C VAL A 83 -28.87 -8.87 15.67
N ARG A 84 -28.59 -9.19 14.41
CA ARG A 84 -29.50 -10.00 13.56
C ARG A 84 -29.56 -11.46 13.97
N LEU A 85 -28.46 -12.05 14.39
CA LEU A 85 -28.40 -13.46 14.86
C LEU A 85 -28.99 -13.64 16.27
N SER A 86 -29.20 -12.54 17.01
CA SER A 86 -29.76 -12.53 18.36
C SER A 86 -31.27 -12.28 18.43
N ARG A 87 -31.95 -12.17 17.27
CA ARG A 87 -33.40 -11.95 17.14
C ARG A 87 -34.05 -13.10 16.40
#